data_AF-A0A8H4MXB5-F1
#
_entry.id   AF-A0A8H4MXB5-F1
#
_cell.length_a   1.000
_cell.length_b   1.000
_cell.length_c   1.000
_cell.angle_alpha   90.00
_cell.angle_beta   90.00
_cell.angle_gamma   90.00
#
_symmetry.space_group_name_H-M   'P 1'
#
loop_
_entity.id
_entity.type
_entity.pdbx_description
1 polymer ?
#
loop_
_entity_poly.entity_id
_entity_poly.type
_entity_poly.pdbx_seq_one_letter_code
_entity_poly.pdbx_strand_id
1 'polypeptide(L)'
;MRHMHYLSHFLLDTRFSCGWFPYTTVEKEGDERSTMLPFFMDSTLEVPYLMHIALALAALHLGHCDEADVLQTRALELFNSTAILETTSETCVPQFIFASMLGVYMLASASNSRNANGVYADFLDRFVTYLDIHKGVRAVTGRCWHLLEQSALAPILNPFQIIGRSIPQPGHCDKLFELLQTTAADSNGSVLAACEGAVQQLQWAFSWQISSHSPDLQLEGEAEDASSHDRLWMGYQARSALFAWPSTLSAQYSDLLMKRRPEALIILAYYD
;
A
#
# COMPACT_ATOMS: atom_id res chain seq x y z
N MET A 1 24.64 9.94 14.78
CA MET A 1 24.95 8.50 14.68
C MET A 1 23.70 7.66 14.37
N ARG A 2 22.58 7.78 15.11
CA ARG A 2 21.37 6.96 14.87
C ARG A 2 20.70 7.13 13.49
N HIS A 3 20.66 8.34 12.91
CA HIS A 3 20.07 8.54 11.58
C HIS A 3 20.76 7.74 10.46
N MET A 4 22.09 7.62 10.51
CA MET A 4 22.83 6.80 9.53
C MET A 4 22.56 5.31 9.71
N HIS A 5 22.35 4.86 10.94
CA HIS A 5 21.92 3.49 11.22
C HIS A 5 20.50 3.23 10.66
N TYR A 6 19.55 4.14 10.91
CA TYR A 6 18.20 4.02 10.35
C TYR A 6 18.18 4.09 8.82
N LEU A 7 19.00 4.95 8.21
CA LEU A 7 19.13 5.00 6.76
C LEU A 7 19.68 3.68 6.21
N SER A 8 20.75 3.15 6.81
CA SER A 8 21.30 1.85 6.41
C SER A 8 20.27 0.73 6.55
N HIS A 9 19.56 0.69 7.67
CA HIS A 9 18.50 -0.31 7.93
C HIS A 9 17.31 -0.15 6.98
N PHE A 10 17.01 1.08 6.57
CA PHE A 10 15.99 1.32 5.56
C PHE A 10 16.38 0.67 4.22
N LEU A 11 17.61 0.90 3.79
CA LEU A 11 18.14 0.47 2.50
C LEU A 11 18.41 -1.05 2.43
N LEU A 12 18.71 -1.68 3.56
CA LEU A 12 19.04 -3.11 3.56
C LEU A 12 17.85 -3.99 3.91
N ASP A 13 16.90 -3.49 4.70
CA ASP A 13 15.85 -4.34 5.27
C ASP A 13 14.46 -3.72 5.10
N THR A 14 14.24 -2.52 5.63
CA THR A 14 12.88 -1.97 5.82
C THR A 14 12.15 -1.75 4.49
N ARG A 15 12.83 -1.25 3.46
CA ARG A 15 12.21 -0.94 2.16
C ARG A 15 11.51 -2.15 1.52
N PHE A 16 12.03 -3.35 1.76
CA PHE A 16 11.47 -4.56 1.18
C PHE A 16 10.18 -5.02 1.87
N SER A 17 9.96 -4.58 3.10
CA SER A 17 8.71 -4.78 3.85
C SER A 17 7.63 -3.76 3.48
N CYS A 18 8.00 -2.65 2.81
CA CYS A 18 7.06 -1.58 2.48
C CYS A 18 6.15 -1.88 1.27
N GLY A 19 6.36 -2.97 0.53
CA GLY A 19 5.52 -3.36 -0.62
C GLY A 19 5.71 -2.52 -1.90
N TRP A 20 6.60 -1.53 -1.88
CA TRP A 20 6.93 -0.66 -3.01
C TRP A 20 8.23 -1.06 -3.70
N PHE A 21 9.17 -1.67 -2.98
CA PHE A 21 10.48 -1.97 -3.51
C PHE A 21 10.56 -3.47 -3.85
N PRO A 22 10.78 -3.84 -5.12
CA PRO A 22 10.95 -5.24 -5.49
C PRO A 22 12.20 -5.82 -4.85
N TYR A 23 12.13 -7.10 -4.45
CA TYR A 23 13.29 -7.93 -4.07
C TYR A 23 14.08 -8.36 -5.32
N THR A 24 14.38 -7.46 -6.26
CA THR A 24 15.25 -7.81 -7.39
C THR A 24 16.67 -7.47 -7.00
N THR A 25 17.38 -8.44 -6.41
CA THR A 25 18.83 -8.38 -6.17
C THR A 25 19.66 -8.51 -7.45
N VAL A 26 19.01 -8.53 -8.61
CA VAL A 26 19.67 -8.59 -9.91
C VAL A 26 19.15 -7.43 -10.74
N GLU A 27 19.75 -6.26 -10.51
CA GLU A 27 19.87 -5.23 -11.53
C GLU A 27 20.56 -5.89 -12.74
N LYS A 28 19.78 -6.41 -13.69
CA LYS A 28 20.35 -6.66 -15.01
C LYS A 28 20.55 -5.29 -15.63
N GLU A 29 21.79 -4.93 -15.95
CA GLU A 29 22.09 -3.73 -16.74
C GLU A 29 21.17 -3.71 -17.99
N GLY A 30 20.35 -2.66 -18.10
CA GLY A 30 19.38 -2.49 -19.18
C GLY A 30 17.92 -2.86 -18.85
N ASP A 31 17.61 -3.35 -17.64
CA ASP A 31 16.22 -3.55 -17.22
C ASP A 31 15.64 -2.28 -16.57
N GLU A 32 14.80 -1.57 -17.32
CA GLU A 32 14.09 -0.36 -16.87
C GLU A 32 13.23 -0.59 -15.62
N ARG A 33 12.94 -1.85 -15.27
CA ARG A 33 12.13 -2.27 -14.11
C ARG A 33 12.88 -2.21 -12.77
N SER A 34 14.20 -2.06 -12.79
CA SER A 34 15.06 -2.05 -11.58
C SER A 34 15.31 -0.64 -10.99
N THR A 35 14.49 0.35 -11.36
CA THR A 35 14.80 1.79 -11.23
C THR A 35 14.31 2.46 -9.95
N MET A 36 13.57 1.78 -9.06
CA MET A 36 12.96 2.45 -7.90
C MET A 36 13.98 2.87 -6.83
N LEU A 37 15.01 2.07 -6.53
CA LEU A 37 15.97 2.42 -5.48
C LEU A 37 16.81 3.65 -5.83
N PRO A 38 17.44 3.75 -7.02
CA PRO A 38 18.17 4.96 -7.40
C PRO A 38 17.27 6.19 -7.38
N PHE A 39 16.07 6.08 -7.96
CA PHE A 39 15.09 7.18 -7.97
C PHE A 39 14.69 7.63 -6.56
N PHE A 40 14.43 6.67 -5.68
CA PHE A 40 14.09 6.93 -4.29
C PHE A 40 15.24 7.59 -3.56
N MET A 41 16.49 7.16 -3.79
CA MET A 41 17.68 7.74 -3.19
C MET A 41 17.90 9.17 -3.64
N ASP A 42 17.79 9.45 -4.93
CA ASP A 42 17.92 10.79 -5.48
C ASP A 42 16.85 11.72 -4.87
N SER A 43 15.61 11.23 -4.80
CA SER A 43 14.49 11.99 -4.21
C SER A 43 14.62 12.19 -2.68
N THR A 44 15.03 11.16 -1.92
CA THR A 44 15.13 11.25 -0.45
C THR A 44 16.26 12.14 0.01
N LEU A 45 17.37 12.19 -0.74
CA LEU A 45 18.51 13.05 -0.40
C LEU A 45 18.20 14.53 -0.65
N GLU A 46 17.39 14.84 -1.66
CA GLU A 46 17.00 16.21 -2.00
C GLU A 46 15.79 16.72 -1.20
N VAL A 47 14.90 15.83 -0.75
CA VAL A 47 13.60 16.19 -0.16
C VAL A 47 13.54 15.81 1.33
N PRO A 48 13.64 16.78 2.26
CA PRO A 48 13.78 16.49 3.69
C PRO A 48 12.66 15.66 4.32
N TYR A 49 11.39 15.87 3.92
CA TYR A 49 10.28 15.10 4.47
C TYR A 49 10.31 13.62 4.03
N LEU A 50 10.87 13.31 2.85
CA LEU A 50 11.05 11.94 2.39
C LEU A 50 12.11 11.21 3.22
N MET A 51 13.23 11.88 3.52
CA MET A 51 14.25 11.33 4.40
C MET A 51 13.64 10.99 5.77
N HIS A 52 12.91 11.91 6.39
CA HIS A 52 12.38 11.70 7.73
C HIS A 52 11.36 10.54 7.79
N ILE A 53 10.49 10.38 6.80
CA ILE A 53 9.54 9.25 6.78
C ILE A 53 10.25 7.91 6.53
N ALA A 54 11.33 7.89 5.74
CA ALA A 54 12.16 6.70 5.57
C ALA A 54 12.83 6.27 6.89
N LEU A 55 13.40 7.25 7.61
CA LEU A 55 14.00 6.99 8.93
C LEU A 55 12.95 6.55 9.95
N ALA A 56 11.75 7.13 9.92
CA ALA A 56 10.65 6.75 10.80
C ALA A 56 10.23 5.29 10.59
N LEU A 57 10.07 4.86 9.34
CA LEU A 57 9.78 3.47 9.00
C LEU A 57 10.88 2.53 9.48
N ALA A 58 12.16 2.89 9.31
CA ALA A 58 13.27 2.07 9.78
C ALA A 58 13.34 1.98 11.31
N ALA A 59 13.11 3.09 12.01
CA ALA A 59 13.01 3.11 13.47
C ALA A 59 11.86 2.20 13.94
N LEU A 60 10.68 2.30 13.31
CA LEU A 60 9.51 1.47 13.63
C LEU A 60 9.78 -0.02 13.36
N HIS A 61 10.44 -0.34 12.25
CA HIS A 61 10.81 -1.71 11.89
C HIS A 61 11.80 -2.34 12.89
N LEU A 62 12.66 -1.51 13.51
CA LEU A 62 13.55 -1.92 14.60
C LEU A 62 12.88 -1.95 15.99
N GLY A 63 11.61 -1.55 16.09
CA GLY A 63 10.88 -1.46 17.35
C GLY A 63 11.17 -0.21 18.19
N HIS A 64 11.83 0.81 17.61
CA HIS A 64 12.09 2.10 18.26
C HIS A 64 10.89 3.05 18.09
N CYS A 65 9.77 2.75 18.75
CA CYS A 65 8.49 3.46 18.54
C CYS A 65 8.56 4.96 18.85
N ASP A 66 9.20 5.36 19.94
CA ASP A 66 9.27 6.78 20.34
C ASP A 66 10.05 7.61 19.30
N GLU A 67 11.21 7.12 18.85
CA GLU A 67 11.97 7.76 17.79
C GLU A 67 11.23 7.77 16.45
N ALA A 68 10.48 6.70 16.15
CA ALA A 68 9.67 6.59 14.94
C ALA A 68 8.60 7.68 14.89
N ASP A 69 7.85 7.88 15.98
CA ASP A 69 6.79 8.89 16.06
C ASP A 69 7.34 10.32 15.98
N VAL A 70 8.50 10.59 16.59
CA VAL A 70 9.19 11.89 16.47
C VAL A 70 9.62 12.16 15.03
N LEU A 71 10.21 11.17 14.36
CA LEU A 71 10.66 11.29 12.97
C LEU A 71 9.47 11.48 12.00
N GLN A 72 8.38 10.74 12.21
CA GLN A 72 7.18 10.87 11.41
C GLN A 72 6.51 12.23 11.58
N THR A 73 6.42 12.73 12.83
CA THR A 73 5.88 14.06 13.12
C THR A 73 6.71 15.13 12.41
N ARG A 74 8.04 15.02 12.48
CA ARG A 74 8.94 15.93 11.77
C ARG A 74 8.77 15.88 10.25
N ALA A 75 8.53 14.70 9.70
CA ALA A 75 8.26 14.53 8.28
C ALA A 75 6.97 15.25 7.86
N LEU A 76 5.90 15.16 8.66
CA LEU A 76 4.64 15.88 8.45
C LEU A 76 4.80 17.40 8.55
N GLU A 77 5.54 17.90 9.54
CA GLU A 77 5.83 19.33 9.67
C GLU A 77 6.53 19.87 8.42
N LEU A 78 7.57 19.17 7.97
CA LEU A 78 8.33 19.53 6.78
C LEU A 78 7.46 19.47 5.52
N PHE A 79 6.69 18.40 5.34
CA PHE A 79 5.74 18.25 4.24
C PHE A 79 4.74 19.40 4.23
N ASN A 80 4.07 19.70 5.34
CA ASN A 80 3.09 20.79 5.41
C ASN A 80 3.76 22.15 5.16
N SER A 81 4.97 22.40 5.65
CA SER A 81 5.66 23.66 5.40
C SER A 81 6.07 23.90 3.93
N THR A 82 6.16 22.83 3.12
CA THR A 82 6.67 22.88 1.74
C THR A 82 5.63 22.57 0.68
N ALA A 83 4.68 21.68 0.98
CA ALA A 83 3.73 21.10 0.02
C ALA A 83 2.37 21.83 -0.04
N ILE A 84 2.11 22.79 0.85
CA ILE A 84 0.86 23.57 0.87
C ILE A 84 0.66 24.43 -0.40
N LEU A 85 1.71 24.65 -1.21
CA LEU A 85 1.74 25.70 -2.22
C LEU A 85 1.36 25.30 -3.66
N GLU A 86 0.87 24.07 -3.89
CA GLU A 86 0.35 23.50 -5.16
C GLU A 86 1.14 22.27 -5.63
N THR A 87 0.39 21.29 -6.16
CA THR A 87 0.96 20.11 -6.81
C THR A 87 1.37 20.47 -8.23
N THR A 88 2.67 20.50 -8.49
CA THR A 88 3.28 20.79 -9.79
C THR A 88 3.93 19.53 -10.38
N SER A 89 4.47 19.61 -11.59
CA SER A 89 5.26 18.52 -12.19
C SER A 89 6.49 18.16 -11.37
N GLU A 90 7.07 19.11 -10.65
CA GLU A 90 8.27 18.91 -9.82
C GLU A 90 7.93 18.34 -8.44
N THR A 91 6.76 18.70 -7.87
CA THR A 91 6.38 18.30 -6.52
C THR A 91 5.48 17.07 -6.46
N CYS A 92 4.75 16.73 -7.54
CA CYS A 92 3.79 15.61 -7.55
C CYS A 92 4.44 14.27 -7.20
N VAL A 93 5.65 13.99 -7.70
CA VAL A 93 6.34 12.71 -7.43
C VAL A 93 6.81 12.60 -5.96
N PRO A 94 7.59 13.55 -5.40
CA PRO A 94 7.94 13.50 -3.99
C PRO A 94 6.74 13.48 -3.04
N GLN A 95 5.68 14.23 -3.36
CA GLN A 95 4.44 14.23 -2.57
C GLN A 95 3.78 12.85 -2.57
N PHE A 96 3.73 12.18 -3.72
CA PHE A 96 3.16 10.83 -3.85
C PHE A 96 3.96 9.77 -3.09
N ILE A 97 5.29 9.83 -3.13
CA ILE A 97 6.15 8.91 -2.38
C ILE A 97 5.95 9.12 -0.88
N PHE A 98 5.97 10.37 -0.42
CA PHE A 98 5.79 10.70 1.00
C PHE A 98 4.48 10.15 1.53
N ALA A 99 3.40 10.49 0.84
CA ALA A 99 2.05 10.04 1.08
C ALA A 99 1.94 8.51 1.24
N SER A 100 2.58 7.79 0.32
CA SER A 100 2.55 6.33 0.29
C SER A 100 3.35 5.71 1.44
N MET A 101 4.53 6.23 1.73
CA MET A 101 5.35 5.78 2.88
C MET A 101 4.71 6.12 4.21
N LEU A 102 4.07 7.29 4.32
CA LEU A 102 3.29 7.69 5.49
C LEU A 102 2.13 6.72 5.71
N GLY A 103 1.47 6.30 4.63
CA GLY A 103 0.51 5.22 4.65
C GLY A 103 1.05 3.94 5.27
N VAL A 104 2.14 3.40 4.73
CA VAL A 104 2.79 2.19 5.26
C VAL A 104 3.17 2.35 6.74
N TYR A 105 3.65 3.54 7.14
CA TYR A 105 3.98 3.84 8.53
C TYR A 105 2.74 3.73 9.43
N MET A 106 1.63 4.35 9.04
CA MET A 106 0.40 4.34 9.82
C MET A 106 -0.17 2.92 9.96
N LEU A 107 -0.10 2.12 8.89
CA LEU A 107 -0.49 0.71 8.93
C LEU A 107 0.39 -0.08 9.91
N ALA A 108 1.72 0.00 9.77
CA ALA A 108 2.65 -0.69 10.65
C ALA A 108 2.51 -0.26 12.12
N SER A 109 2.30 1.04 12.36
CA SER A 109 2.09 1.60 13.70
C SER A 109 0.77 1.13 14.33
N ALA A 110 -0.30 1.00 13.52
CA ALA A 110 -1.56 0.41 13.95
C ALA A 110 -1.37 -1.07 14.35
N SER A 111 -0.70 -1.86 13.51
CA SER A 111 -0.40 -3.27 13.79
C SER A 111 0.44 -3.46 15.06
N ASN A 112 1.46 -2.62 15.28
CA ASN A 112 2.26 -2.67 16.50
C ASN A 112 1.45 -2.30 17.76
N SER A 113 0.53 -1.33 17.65
CA SER A 113 -0.33 -0.92 18.77
C SER A 113 -1.28 -2.04 19.20
N ARG A 114 -1.80 -2.81 18.24
CA ARG A 114 -2.61 -4.02 18.51
C ARG A 114 -1.83 -5.02 19.36
N ASN A 115 -0.57 -5.25 19.03
CA ASN A 115 0.29 -6.23 19.71
C ASN A 115 0.70 -5.78 21.11
N ALA A 116 0.87 -4.48 21.35
CA ALA A 116 1.33 -3.94 22.63
C ALA A 116 0.19 -3.83 23.67
N ASN A 117 -0.99 -3.35 23.27
CA ASN A 117 -2.05 -2.99 24.20
C ASN A 117 -3.23 -3.97 24.21
N GLY A 118 -3.34 -4.85 23.20
CA GLY A 118 -4.48 -5.77 23.04
C GLY A 118 -5.82 -5.07 22.77
N VAL A 119 -5.85 -3.74 22.71
CA VAL A 119 -7.05 -2.94 22.49
C VAL A 119 -7.30 -2.83 20.99
N TYR A 120 -8.21 -3.65 20.47
CA TYR A 120 -8.63 -3.63 19.07
C TYR A 120 -9.22 -2.28 18.63
N ALA A 121 -9.74 -1.49 19.58
CA ALA A 121 -10.28 -0.17 19.29
C ALA A 121 -9.22 0.83 18.79
N ASP A 122 -8.01 0.81 19.37
CA ASP A 122 -6.92 1.70 18.99
C ASP A 122 -6.40 1.36 17.58
N PHE A 123 -6.36 0.07 17.25
CA PHE A 123 -6.02 -0.39 15.90
C PHE A 123 -7.03 0.13 14.87
N LEU A 124 -8.33 -0.03 15.13
CA LEU A 124 -9.38 0.40 14.20
C LEU A 124 -9.32 1.91 13.94
N ASP A 125 -9.16 2.71 14.99
CA ASP A 125 -9.12 4.18 14.85
C ASP A 125 -7.88 4.61 14.05
N ARG A 126 -6.72 3.97 14.27
CA ARG A 126 -5.50 4.19 13.47
C ARG A 126 -5.64 3.69 12.04
N PHE A 127 -6.30 2.56 11.82
CA PHE A 127 -6.55 1.99 10.50
C PHE A 127 -7.48 2.89 9.68
N VAL A 128 -8.57 3.41 10.28
CA VAL A 128 -9.44 4.40 9.61
C VAL A 128 -8.66 5.67 9.28
N THR A 129 -7.83 6.17 10.20
CA THR A 129 -6.94 7.32 9.93
C THR A 129 -6.01 7.05 8.74
N TYR A 130 -5.45 5.85 8.66
CA TYR A 130 -4.65 5.39 7.53
C TYR A 130 -5.44 5.38 6.21
N LEU A 131 -6.69 4.89 6.22
CA LEU A 131 -7.58 4.92 5.05
C LEU A 131 -7.83 6.35 4.56
N ASP A 132 -8.11 7.27 5.47
CA ASP A 132 -8.41 8.65 5.15
C ASP A 132 -7.19 9.38 4.57
N ILE A 133 -5.99 9.12 5.11
CA ILE A 133 -4.74 9.61 4.54
C ILE A 133 -4.58 9.10 3.11
N HIS A 134 -4.65 7.79 2.87
CA HIS A 134 -4.51 7.23 1.52
C HIS A 134 -5.57 7.74 0.53
N LYS A 135 -6.79 8.00 0.99
CA LYS A 135 -7.84 8.62 0.17
C LYS A 135 -7.48 10.06 -0.20
N GLY A 136 -6.96 10.84 0.76
CA GLY A 136 -6.43 12.18 0.50
C GLY A 136 -5.33 12.14 -0.55
N VAL A 137 -4.39 11.20 -0.41
CA VAL A 137 -3.32 10.94 -1.38
C VAL A 137 -3.90 10.63 -2.75
N ARG A 138 -4.83 9.68 -2.85
CA ARG A 138 -5.47 9.30 -4.11
C ARG A 138 -6.24 10.44 -4.75
N ALA A 139 -6.89 11.29 -3.96
CA ALA A 139 -7.61 12.47 -4.46
C ALA A 139 -6.64 13.55 -5.00
N VAL A 140 -5.48 13.71 -4.37
CA VAL A 140 -4.42 14.61 -4.86
C VAL A 140 -3.77 14.03 -6.10
N THR A 141 -3.38 12.76 -6.07
CA THR A 141 -2.69 12.09 -7.17
C THR A 141 -3.58 11.88 -8.37
N GLY A 142 -4.89 11.64 -8.19
CA GLY A 142 -5.84 11.59 -9.29
C GLY A 142 -5.89 12.88 -10.11
N ARG A 143 -5.65 14.04 -9.47
CA ARG A 143 -5.58 15.34 -10.16
C ARG A 143 -4.25 15.52 -10.92
N CYS A 144 -3.15 14.99 -10.39
CA CYS A 144 -1.83 15.03 -11.05
C CYS A 144 -1.42 13.71 -11.72
N TRP A 145 -2.35 12.79 -11.97
CA TRP A 145 -2.03 11.43 -12.41
C TRP A 145 -1.30 11.42 -13.76
N HIS A 146 -1.73 12.30 -14.67
CA HIS A 146 -1.06 12.52 -15.95
C HIS A 146 0.41 12.96 -15.81
N LEU A 147 0.76 13.68 -14.73
CA LEU A 147 2.15 14.06 -14.44
C LEU A 147 2.95 12.88 -13.90
N LEU A 148 2.33 12.02 -13.08
CA LEU A 148 2.95 10.78 -12.59
C LEU A 148 3.22 9.81 -13.74
N GLU A 149 2.29 9.68 -14.70
CA GLU A 149 2.44 8.85 -15.90
C GLU A 149 3.55 9.33 -16.85
N GLN A 150 3.91 10.62 -16.78
CA GLN A 150 4.99 11.21 -17.57
C GLN A 150 6.31 11.28 -16.81
N SER A 151 6.33 10.84 -15.55
CA SER A 151 7.51 10.89 -14.69
C SER A 151 8.34 9.61 -14.75
N ALA A 152 9.50 9.64 -14.11
CA ALA A 152 10.34 8.45 -13.90
C ALA A 152 9.64 7.33 -13.10
N LEU A 153 8.50 7.60 -12.44
CA LEU A 153 7.70 6.57 -11.76
C LEU A 153 6.76 5.79 -12.69
N ALA A 154 6.59 6.19 -13.96
CA ALA A 154 5.67 5.52 -14.87
C ALA A 154 5.88 3.98 -14.98
N PRO A 155 7.12 3.44 -15.06
CA PRO A 155 7.35 1.99 -15.11
C PRO A 155 6.88 1.25 -13.86
N ILE A 156 6.82 1.95 -12.72
CA ILE A 156 6.35 1.41 -11.44
C ILE A 156 4.83 1.47 -11.36
N LEU A 157 4.22 2.55 -11.88
CA LEU A 157 2.78 2.79 -11.81
C LEU A 157 1.97 1.99 -12.84
N ASN A 158 2.52 1.77 -14.03
CA ASN A 158 1.86 1.08 -15.13
C ASN A 158 1.46 -0.37 -14.80
N PRO A 159 2.28 -1.19 -14.10
CA PRO A 159 1.85 -2.47 -13.58
C PRO A 159 0.57 -2.40 -12.76
N PHE A 160 0.42 -1.41 -11.86
CA PHE A 160 -0.82 -1.25 -11.08
C PHE A 160 -2.04 -0.95 -11.94
N GLN A 161 -1.88 -0.28 -13.08
CA GLN A 161 -2.98 -0.04 -14.02
C GLN A 161 -3.36 -1.29 -14.80
N ILE A 162 -2.37 -2.07 -15.24
CA ILE A 162 -2.59 -3.34 -15.93
C ILE A 162 -3.27 -4.32 -14.99
N ILE A 163 -2.74 -4.43 -13.77
CA ILE A 163 -3.34 -5.20 -12.69
C ILE A 163 -4.78 -4.72 -12.50
N GLY A 164 -4.99 -3.39 -12.42
CA GLY A 164 -6.29 -2.71 -12.22
C GLY A 164 -7.41 -3.09 -13.19
N ARG A 165 -7.04 -3.64 -14.35
CA ARG A 165 -7.96 -4.02 -15.43
C ARG A 165 -8.25 -5.51 -15.50
N SER A 166 -7.56 -6.34 -14.71
CA SER A 166 -7.74 -7.79 -14.75
C SER A 166 -9.01 -8.23 -14.03
N ILE A 167 -9.61 -9.31 -14.55
CA ILE A 167 -10.81 -9.92 -13.99
C ILE A 167 -10.40 -10.71 -12.73
N PRO A 168 -11.07 -10.50 -11.58
CA PRO A 168 -10.80 -11.29 -10.38
C PRO A 168 -11.07 -12.78 -10.64
N GLN A 169 -10.14 -13.66 -10.29
CA GLN A 169 -10.47 -15.08 -10.23
C GLN A 169 -11.40 -15.35 -9.04
N PRO A 170 -12.41 -16.23 -9.15
CA PRO A 170 -13.30 -16.58 -8.05
C PRO A 170 -12.59 -17.44 -6.98
N GLY A 171 -13.13 -17.49 -5.75
CA GLY A 171 -12.80 -18.55 -4.80
C GLY A 171 -12.35 -18.17 -3.38
N HIS A 172 -11.67 -17.03 -3.18
CA HIS A 172 -11.05 -16.74 -1.87
C HIS A 172 -12.05 -16.09 -0.90
N CYS A 173 -12.76 -15.11 -1.40
CA CYS A 173 -13.74 -14.32 -0.66
C CYS A 173 -15.16 -14.87 -0.83
N ASP A 174 -15.37 -16.03 -1.46
CA ASP A 174 -16.70 -16.61 -1.68
C ASP A 174 -17.46 -16.77 -0.36
N LYS A 175 -16.75 -17.20 0.69
CA LYS A 175 -17.31 -17.29 2.05
C LYS A 175 -17.67 -15.93 2.64
N LEU A 176 -16.90 -14.88 2.34
CA LEU A 176 -17.24 -13.50 2.74
C LEU A 176 -18.49 -13.01 1.99
N PHE A 177 -18.59 -13.28 0.68
CA PHE A 177 -19.78 -12.95 -0.11
C PHE A 177 -21.03 -13.66 0.43
N GLU A 178 -20.94 -14.95 0.74
CA GLU A 178 -22.03 -15.72 1.32
C GLU A 178 -22.46 -15.16 2.70
N LEU A 179 -21.49 -14.81 3.56
CA LEU A 179 -21.76 -14.18 4.86
C LEU A 179 -22.44 -12.81 4.70
N LEU A 180 -22.01 -11.99 3.73
CA LEU A 180 -22.66 -10.70 3.46
C LEU A 180 -24.10 -10.88 2.94
N GLN A 181 -24.32 -11.83 2.04
CA GLN A 181 -25.65 -12.14 1.49
C GLN A 181 -26.62 -12.68 2.54
N THR A 182 -26.14 -13.45 3.51
CA THR A 182 -26.98 -13.93 4.63
C THR A 182 -27.34 -12.82 5.61
N THR A 183 -26.47 -11.81 5.78
CA THR A 183 -26.70 -10.63 6.63
C THR A 183 -27.50 -9.53 5.91
N ALA A 184 -27.68 -9.65 4.59
CA ALA A 184 -28.39 -8.69 3.72
C ALA A 184 -29.90 -8.57 4.04
N ALA A 185 -30.51 -9.58 4.69
CA ALA A 185 -31.92 -9.55 5.04
C ALA A 185 -32.28 -8.43 6.05
N ASP A 186 -31.31 -7.98 6.85
CA ASP A 186 -31.50 -7.02 7.94
C ASP A 186 -30.81 -5.66 7.70
N SER A 187 -30.12 -5.48 6.57
CA SER A 187 -29.26 -4.32 6.31
C SER A 187 -29.74 -3.42 5.16
N ASN A 188 -29.46 -2.12 5.26
CA ASN A 188 -29.81 -1.14 4.23
C ASN A 188 -28.99 -1.43 2.96
N GLY A 189 -29.62 -1.51 1.78
CA GLY A 189 -28.96 -1.92 0.53
C GLY A 189 -27.70 -1.12 0.14
N SER A 190 -27.57 0.12 0.63
CA SER A 190 -26.37 0.94 0.46
C SER A 190 -25.17 0.46 1.31
N VAL A 191 -25.40 -0.10 2.50
CA VAL A 191 -24.34 -0.70 3.35
C VAL A 191 -23.78 -1.95 2.70
N LEU A 192 -24.67 -2.81 2.20
CA LEU A 192 -24.29 -4.04 1.52
C LEU A 192 -23.44 -3.77 0.28
N ALA A 193 -23.85 -2.82 -0.56
CA ALA A 193 -23.08 -2.45 -1.76
C ALA A 193 -21.65 -1.96 -1.44
N ALA A 194 -21.47 -1.22 -0.34
CA ALA A 194 -20.14 -0.77 0.09
C ALA A 194 -19.26 -1.93 0.57
N CYS A 195 -19.83 -2.88 1.31
CA CYS A 195 -19.16 -4.10 1.76
C CYS A 195 -18.83 -5.02 0.57
N GLU A 196 -19.76 -5.24 -0.35
CA GLU A 196 -19.54 -6.03 -1.57
C GLU A 196 -18.41 -5.44 -2.41
N GLY A 197 -18.41 -4.11 -2.59
CA GLY A 197 -17.31 -3.42 -3.26
C GLY A 197 -15.95 -3.68 -2.60
N ALA A 198 -15.89 -3.60 -1.26
CA ALA A 198 -14.66 -3.90 -0.51
C ALA A 198 -14.19 -5.35 -0.70
N VAL A 199 -15.12 -6.32 -0.67
CA VAL A 199 -14.82 -7.74 -0.89
C VAL A 199 -14.40 -8.01 -2.34
N GLN A 200 -15.00 -7.36 -3.34
CA GLN A 200 -14.58 -7.48 -4.73
C GLN A 200 -13.13 -7.00 -4.92
N GLN A 201 -12.78 -5.85 -4.34
CA GLN A 201 -11.41 -5.36 -4.38
C GLN A 201 -10.43 -6.29 -3.65
N LEU A 202 -10.87 -6.92 -2.55
CA LEU A 202 -10.06 -7.86 -1.79
C LEU A 202 -9.83 -9.18 -2.56
N GLN A 203 -10.89 -9.72 -3.15
CA GLN A 203 -10.83 -10.89 -4.03
C GLN A 203 -9.86 -10.66 -5.18
N TRP A 204 -9.93 -9.47 -5.77
CA TRP A 204 -9.02 -9.08 -6.83
C TRP A 204 -7.57 -9.05 -6.33
N ALA A 205 -7.29 -8.50 -5.14
CA ALA A 205 -5.93 -8.48 -4.58
C ALA A 205 -5.40 -9.92 -4.32
N PHE A 206 -6.25 -10.81 -3.80
CA PHE A 206 -5.88 -12.22 -3.59
C PHE A 206 -5.69 -13.01 -4.89
N SER A 207 -6.42 -12.68 -5.96
CA SER A 207 -6.29 -13.40 -7.24
C SER A 207 -4.86 -13.34 -7.80
N TRP A 208 -4.15 -12.24 -7.55
CA TRP A 208 -2.75 -12.08 -7.93
C TRP A 208 -1.79 -12.94 -7.11
N GLN A 209 -2.10 -13.14 -5.82
CA GLN A 209 -1.31 -14.02 -4.96
C GLN A 209 -1.34 -15.46 -5.47
N ILE A 210 -2.48 -15.93 -5.98
CA ILE A 210 -2.64 -17.28 -6.55
C ILE A 210 -1.86 -17.42 -7.86
N SER A 211 -1.99 -16.46 -8.78
CA SER A 211 -1.26 -16.49 -10.06
C SER A 211 0.26 -16.55 -9.84
N SER A 212 0.76 -16.00 -8.73
CA SER A 212 2.18 -16.11 -8.36
C SER A 212 2.59 -17.46 -7.71
N HIS A 213 1.64 -18.24 -7.18
CA HIS A 213 1.88 -19.50 -6.47
C HIS A 213 1.42 -20.76 -7.22
N SER A 214 0.59 -20.63 -8.27
CA SER A 214 0.10 -21.76 -9.07
C SER A 214 1.05 -22.04 -10.24
N PRO A 215 1.84 -23.13 -10.24
CA PRO A 215 2.61 -23.55 -11.41
C PRO A 215 1.73 -24.06 -12.57
N ASP A 216 0.45 -24.37 -12.31
CA ASP A 216 -0.44 -25.07 -13.26
C ASP A 216 -1.44 -24.17 -14.01
N LEU A 217 -1.53 -22.87 -13.66
CA LEU A 217 -2.33 -21.90 -14.42
C LEU A 217 -1.48 -21.33 -15.56
N GLN A 218 -1.11 -22.21 -16.49
CA GLN A 218 -0.72 -21.79 -17.82
C GLN A 218 -1.92 -21.04 -18.42
N LEU A 219 -1.78 -19.72 -18.55
CA LEU A 219 -2.53 -19.01 -19.59
C LEU A 219 -2.22 -19.77 -20.89
N GLU A 220 -3.23 -20.39 -21.49
CA GLU A 220 -3.08 -21.12 -22.76
C GLU A 220 -2.42 -20.18 -23.78
N GLY A 221 -1.10 -20.32 -23.99
CA GLY A 221 -0.33 -19.52 -24.93
C GLY A 221 1.04 -18.99 -24.47
N GLU A 222 1.43 -19.07 -23.19
CA GLU A 222 2.76 -18.56 -22.76
C GLU A 222 3.74 -19.66 -22.34
N ALA A 223 4.97 -19.51 -22.82
CA ALA A 223 6.02 -20.53 -22.92
C ALA A 223 6.47 -21.12 -21.57
N GLU A 224 6.92 -22.37 -21.61
CA GLU A 224 7.46 -23.19 -20.50
C GLU A 224 8.69 -22.60 -19.77
N ASP A 225 9.13 -21.37 -20.10
CA ASP A 225 10.37 -20.74 -19.65
C ASP A 225 10.16 -19.46 -18.83
N ALA A 226 9.11 -19.39 -17.99
CA ALA A 226 8.98 -18.28 -17.04
C ALA A 226 10.21 -18.25 -16.09
N SER A 227 11.03 -17.22 -16.25
CA SER A 227 12.30 -17.12 -15.54
C SER A 227 12.05 -16.93 -14.04
N SER A 228 13.02 -17.29 -13.19
CA SER A 228 12.92 -17.03 -11.73
C SER A 228 12.70 -15.55 -11.40
N HIS A 229 13.08 -14.66 -12.31
CA HIS A 229 12.83 -13.22 -12.22
C HIS A 229 11.35 -12.87 -12.41
N ASP A 230 10.66 -13.49 -13.37
CA ASP A 230 9.23 -13.25 -13.63
C ASP A 230 8.35 -13.68 -12.45
N ARG A 231 8.69 -14.82 -11.81
CA ARG A 231 8.01 -15.29 -10.59
C ARG A 231 8.16 -14.32 -9.41
N LEU A 232 9.37 -13.77 -9.21
CA LEU A 232 9.62 -12.79 -8.15
C LEU A 232 8.86 -11.48 -8.40
N TRP A 233 8.79 -11.06 -9.66
CA TRP A 233 8.03 -9.87 -10.07
C TRP A 233 6.52 -10.04 -9.86
N MET A 234 5.96 -11.21 -10.20
CA MET A 234 4.55 -11.54 -9.90
C MET A 234 4.26 -11.56 -8.40
N GLY A 235 5.15 -12.16 -7.59
CA GLY A 235 5.02 -12.14 -6.13
C GLY A 235 5.08 -10.74 -5.53
N TYR A 236 5.92 -9.86 -6.11
CA TYR A 236 5.95 -8.43 -5.76
C TYR A 236 4.61 -7.75 -6.06
N GLN A 237 4.09 -7.90 -7.28
CA GLN A 237 2.81 -7.32 -7.69
C GLN A 237 1.65 -7.75 -6.79
N ALA A 238 1.60 -9.02 -6.41
CA ALA A 238 0.59 -9.53 -5.49
C ALA A 238 0.64 -8.84 -4.11
N ARG A 239 1.84 -8.68 -3.54
CA ARG A 239 2.00 -7.95 -2.26
C ARG A 239 1.62 -6.49 -2.40
N SER A 240 2.04 -5.83 -3.48
CA SER A 240 1.70 -4.42 -3.71
C SER A 240 0.18 -4.22 -3.88
N ALA A 241 -0.53 -5.17 -4.50
CA ALA A 241 -1.99 -5.15 -4.58
C ALA A 241 -2.67 -5.23 -3.20
N LEU A 242 -2.15 -6.08 -2.30
CA LEU A 242 -2.64 -6.18 -0.92
C LEU A 242 -2.36 -4.92 -0.09
N PHE A 243 -1.21 -4.27 -0.27
CA PHE A 243 -0.92 -2.98 0.35
C PHE A 243 -1.75 -1.83 -0.25
N ALA A 244 -2.15 -1.94 -1.51
CA ALA A 244 -2.99 -0.95 -2.18
C ALA A 244 -4.48 -1.12 -1.86
N TRP A 245 -4.95 -2.32 -1.51
CA TRP A 245 -6.36 -2.61 -1.23
C TRP A 245 -7.03 -1.59 -0.30
N PRO A 246 -6.46 -1.20 0.85
CA PRO A 246 -7.10 -0.22 1.72
C PRO A 246 -7.39 1.12 1.02
N SER A 247 -6.53 1.53 0.09
CA SER A 247 -6.71 2.78 -0.67
C SER A 247 -7.81 2.71 -1.75
N THR A 248 -8.28 1.51 -2.09
CA THR A 248 -9.38 1.30 -3.07
C THR A 248 -10.76 1.33 -2.42
N LEU A 249 -10.83 1.30 -1.08
CA LEU A 249 -12.07 1.27 -0.32
C LEU A 249 -12.88 2.57 -0.45
N SER A 250 -14.20 2.44 -0.53
CA SER A 250 -15.10 3.58 -0.66
C SER A 250 -15.13 4.45 0.62
N ALA A 251 -15.55 5.71 0.49
CA ALA A 251 -15.81 6.58 1.65
C ALA A 251 -16.79 5.93 2.62
N GLN A 252 -17.88 5.39 2.06
CA GLN A 252 -18.91 4.70 2.81
C GLN A 252 -18.37 3.50 3.60
N TYR A 253 -17.49 2.68 3.02
CA TYR A 253 -16.91 1.55 3.74
C TYR A 253 -16.07 1.99 4.96
N SER A 254 -15.29 3.06 4.83
CA SER A 254 -14.57 3.63 5.98
C SER A 254 -15.50 4.16 7.06
N ASP A 255 -16.61 4.81 6.69
CA ASP A 255 -17.62 5.25 7.66
C ASP A 255 -18.22 4.05 8.41
N LEU A 256 -18.39 2.90 7.75
CA LEU A 256 -18.87 1.67 8.38
C LEU A 256 -17.85 1.10 9.37
N LEU A 257 -16.56 1.12 9.04
CA LEU A 257 -15.48 0.75 9.96
C LEU A 257 -15.42 1.69 11.17
N MET A 258 -15.53 3.00 10.95
CA MET A 258 -15.57 4.00 12.01
C MET A 258 -16.77 3.78 12.95
N LYS A 259 -17.93 3.43 12.39
CA LYS A 259 -19.15 3.06 13.14
C LYS A 259 -19.09 1.64 13.71
N ARG A 260 -18.00 0.90 13.51
CA ARG A 260 -17.76 -0.47 14.03
C ARG A 260 -18.87 -1.44 13.62
N ARG A 261 -19.35 -1.28 12.38
CA ARG A 261 -20.39 -2.13 11.81
C ARG A 261 -19.84 -3.55 11.62
N PRO A 262 -20.52 -4.60 12.10
CA PRO A 262 -20.01 -5.97 12.07
C PRO A 262 -19.68 -6.44 10.64
N GLU A 263 -20.47 -5.99 9.65
CA GLU A 263 -20.29 -6.32 8.24
C GLU A 263 -18.98 -5.77 7.67
N ALA A 264 -18.52 -4.61 8.13
CA ALA A 264 -17.23 -4.04 7.74
C ALA A 264 -16.08 -4.64 8.54
N LEU A 265 -16.29 -4.93 9.83
CA LEU A 265 -15.28 -5.53 10.70
C LEU A 265 -14.88 -6.93 10.26
N ILE A 266 -15.83 -7.75 9.80
CA ILE A 266 -15.53 -9.12 9.35
C ILE A 266 -14.67 -9.14 8.08
N ILE A 267 -14.87 -8.17 7.18
CA ILE A 267 -14.05 -8.02 5.96
C ILE A 267 -12.64 -7.56 6.34
N LEU A 268 -12.52 -6.58 7.24
CA LEU A 268 -11.21 -6.14 7.72
C LEU A 268 -10.46 -7.27 8.46
N ALA A 269 -11.15 -8.05 9.28
CA ALA A 269 -10.56 -9.20 9.98
C ALA A 269 -10.17 -10.35 9.05
N TYR A 270 -10.72 -10.41 7.83
CA TYR A 270 -10.31 -11.38 6.81
C TYR A 270 -9.06 -10.90 6.05
N TYR A 271 -8.89 -9.58 5.91
CA TYR A 271 -7.72 -8.97 5.28
C TYR A 271 -6.45 -9.07 6.14
N ASP A 272 -6.61 -8.87 7.45
CA ASP A 272 -5.54 -8.79 8.47
C ASP A 272 -5.09 -10.16 8.98
#